data_AF-Q46D11-F1
#
_entry.id   AF-Q46D11-F1
#
_cell.length_a   1.000
_cell.length_b   1.000
_cell.length_c   1.000
_cell.angle_alpha   90.00
_cell.angle_beta   90.00
_cell.angle_gamma   90.00
#
_symmetry.space_group_name_H-M   'P 1'
#
loop_
_entity.id
_entity.type
_entity.pdbx_description
1 polymer ?
#
loop_
_entity_poly.entity_id
_entity_poly.type
_entity_poly.pdbx_seq_one_letter_code
_entity_poly.pdbx_strand_id
1 'polypeptide(L)'
;MIRVPITKLRQSMITKITTFALILLIVSVTALPVLGEGDETNFIALDHGYTVDYYKSYGSPVIQASITGDPELERGETADLKIKIANAGAVSGFKRLNANQKRINDSIEETIALEEMGEEKECTTAKDIEAVLQSETKYIEVESTGNYQNVEELETGHMALLSYTVKVDGNAPAGNYELLLPVTYQYQANVRTVTADAINLGITDVDYAREYKTKTETLKIPISIKSEPKFEVTNVSGNLVQGESKVVNVTYKNTRETVAKDAFARMIVMSPLSTEKSTVRLGDIGPGEEKTASFEIKADQDANVKKYGVNSEIKYFDNDGDTKFSESMKVDLPLKATEQKFSITGIAILLIIVIALYQIVSVHRKRNQNDENVSGDENE
;
A
#
# COMPACT_ATOMS: atom_id res chain seq x y z
N MET A 1 28.33 1.63 -62.87
CA MET A 1 29.10 0.40 -62.55
C MET A 1 29.95 0.71 -61.32
N ILE A 2 30.11 -0.26 -60.41
CA ILE A 2 30.87 -0.24 -59.13
C ILE A 2 29.97 -0.25 -57.86
N ARG A 3 29.63 -1.50 -57.51
CA ARG A 3 29.57 -2.22 -56.21
C ARG A 3 29.28 -1.50 -54.87
N VAL A 4 28.32 -2.09 -54.15
CA VAL A 4 28.03 -2.01 -52.70
C VAL A 4 29.12 -2.75 -51.89
N PRO A 5 29.39 -2.41 -50.59
CA PRO A 5 28.84 -3.24 -49.50
C PRO A 5 28.53 -2.53 -48.16
N ILE A 6 27.33 -2.82 -47.62
CA ILE A 6 27.01 -3.37 -46.28
C ILE A 6 27.97 -3.08 -45.09
N THR A 7 27.52 -2.32 -44.08
CA THR A 7 27.28 -2.74 -42.67
C THR A 7 27.17 -1.56 -41.70
N LYS A 8 26.18 -1.65 -40.79
CA LYS A 8 26.05 -1.01 -39.46
C LYS A 8 26.15 0.53 -39.37
N LEU A 9 25.04 1.19 -39.02
CA LEU A 9 24.90 1.87 -37.72
C LEU A 9 23.51 2.50 -37.51
N ARG A 10 22.91 2.09 -36.40
CA ARG A 10 22.02 2.84 -35.50
C ARG A 10 20.57 3.10 -35.91
N GLN A 11 19.72 2.20 -35.37
CA GLN A 11 18.36 2.48 -34.90
C GLN A 11 18.21 3.94 -34.46
N SER A 12 17.33 4.64 -35.14
CA SER A 12 16.78 5.93 -34.74
C SER A 12 15.28 5.80 -34.97
N MET A 13 14.50 6.18 -33.95
CA MET A 13 13.04 6.12 -33.86
C MET A 13 12.43 4.87 -33.20
N ILE A 14 12.90 4.53 -32.01
CA ILE A 14 12.01 4.05 -30.94
C ILE A 14 12.46 4.71 -29.65
N THR A 15 11.80 5.80 -29.27
CA THR A 15 11.47 6.18 -27.88
C THR A 15 10.90 7.59 -27.85
N LYS A 16 9.89 7.77 -26.99
CA LYS A 16 9.24 9.03 -26.57
C LYS A 16 8.12 9.55 -27.46
N ILE A 17 6.93 8.93 -27.35
CA ILE A 17 5.67 9.63 -27.05
C ILE A 17 4.79 8.66 -26.24
N THR A 18 4.97 8.65 -24.92
CA THR A 18 3.96 8.15 -23.96
C THR A 18 3.24 9.37 -23.43
N THR A 19 2.09 9.68 -24.02
CA THR A 19 1.12 10.67 -23.52
C THR A 19 -0.27 10.05 -23.57
N PHE A 20 -0.78 9.71 -22.39
CA PHE A 20 -2.19 9.71 -21.99
C PHE A 20 -3.22 9.39 -23.09
N ALA A 21 -3.52 8.10 -23.27
CA ALA A 21 -4.80 7.66 -23.80
C ALA A 21 -5.74 7.42 -22.60
N LEU A 22 -6.39 8.50 -22.17
CA LEU A 22 -7.44 8.50 -21.16
C LEU A 22 -8.79 8.23 -21.85
N ILE A 23 -9.46 7.15 -21.43
CA ILE A 23 -10.91 6.98 -21.31
C ILE A 23 -11.75 7.34 -22.55
N LEU A 24 -12.06 6.32 -23.36
CA LEU A 24 -13.43 6.03 -23.80
C LEU A 24 -13.45 4.65 -24.50
N LEU A 25 -13.36 3.57 -23.73
CA LEU A 25 -13.88 2.29 -24.20
C LEU A 25 -15.26 2.15 -23.58
N ILE A 26 -16.25 2.77 -24.23
CA ILE A 26 -17.64 2.32 -24.08
C ILE A 26 -17.63 0.91 -24.67
N VAL A 27 -17.46 -0.10 -23.81
CA VAL A 27 -17.97 -1.42 -24.15
C VAL A 27 -19.47 -1.22 -24.15
N SER A 28 -20.01 -0.98 -25.34
CA SER A 28 -21.40 -1.27 -25.61
C SER A 28 -21.55 -2.76 -25.41
N VAL A 29 -21.80 -3.17 -24.15
CA VAL A 29 -22.49 -4.42 -23.90
C VAL A 29 -23.90 -4.15 -24.42
N THR A 30 -24.08 -4.33 -25.72
CA THR A 30 -25.36 -4.82 -26.19
C THR A 30 -25.52 -6.13 -25.44
N ALA A 31 -26.36 -6.12 -24.41
CA ALA A 31 -26.85 -7.32 -23.79
C ALA A 31 -27.54 -8.13 -24.89
N LEU A 32 -26.78 -8.95 -25.59
CA LEU A 32 -27.32 -10.15 -26.18
C LEU A 32 -27.52 -11.07 -24.97
N PRO A 33 -28.75 -11.48 -24.65
CA PRO A 33 -28.94 -12.50 -23.64
C PRO A 33 -28.09 -13.71 -24.06
N VAL A 34 -27.19 -14.12 -23.18
CA VAL A 34 -26.54 -15.42 -23.27
C VAL A 34 -27.68 -16.43 -23.18
N LEU A 35 -28.07 -16.98 -24.33
CA LEU A 35 -28.99 -18.10 -24.45
C LEU A 35 -28.29 -19.30 -23.80
N GLY A 36 -28.59 -19.52 -22.52
CA GLY A 36 -28.46 -20.85 -21.94
C GLY A 36 -29.40 -21.79 -22.70
N GLU A 37 -28.90 -22.96 -23.09
CA GLU A 37 -29.73 -24.03 -23.62
C GLU A 37 -30.78 -24.43 -22.56
N GLY A 38 -32.03 -24.04 -22.78
CA GLY A 38 -33.15 -24.38 -21.92
C GLY A 38 -34.42 -23.58 -22.25
N ASP A 39 -35.29 -24.19 -23.05
CA ASP A 39 -36.65 -23.78 -23.42
C ASP A 39 -36.83 -22.48 -24.24
N GLU A 40 -37.07 -22.66 -25.53
CA GLU A 40 -37.62 -21.66 -26.45
C GLU A 40 -39.09 -21.37 -26.09
N THR A 41 -39.34 -20.73 -24.94
CA THR A 41 -40.61 -20.03 -24.74
C THR A 41 -40.50 -18.66 -25.40
N ASN A 42 -41.29 -18.45 -26.45
CA ASN A 42 -41.46 -17.14 -27.06
C ASN A 42 -41.85 -16.14 -25.97
N PHE A 43 -40.94 -15.24 -25.59
CA PHE A 43 -41.24 -14.12 -24.69
C PHE A 43 -42.17 -13.14 -25.41
N ILE A 44 -43.47 -13.43 -25.42
CA ILE A 44 -44.49 -12.45 -25.76
C ILE A 44 -44.53 -11.47 -24.58
N ALA A 45 -44.05 -10.25 -24.78
CA ALA A 45 -44.31 -9.17 -23.84
C ALA A 45 -45.82 -8.93 -23.78
N LEU A 46 -46.45 -9.37 -22.70
CA LEU A 46 -47.88 -9.21 -22.47
C LEU A 46 -48.19 -7.72 -22.28
N ASP A 47 -48.87 -7.13 -23.26
CA ASP A 47 -49.35 -5.73 -23.17
C ASP A 47 -50.54 -5.60 -22.19
N HIS A 48 -50.92 -4.36 -21.87
CA HIS A 48 -52.04 -3.97 -20.99
C HIS A 48 -53.38 -4.61 -21.37
N GLY A 49 -53.53 -5.09 -22.61
CA GLY A 49 -54.77 -5.76 -23.04
C GLY A 49 -54.96 -7.17 -22.48
N TYR A 50 -53.89 -7.81 -21.98
CA TYR A 50 -53.91 -9.18 -21.49
C TYR A 50 -53.58 -9.30 -19.99
N THR A 51 -53.32 -8.16 -19.35
CA THR A 51 -52.94 -8.07 -17.94
C THR A 51 -53.83 -7.07 -17.23
N VAL A 52 -54.07 -7.29 -15.94
CA VAL A 52 -54.82 -6.39 -15.07
C VAL A 52 -53.93 -6.05 -13.88
N ASP A 53 -53.89 -4.76 -13.55
CA ASP A 53 -53.10 -4.20 -12.46
C ASP A 53 -54.06 -3.77 -11.34
N TYR A 54 -54.15 -4.54 -10.27
CA TYR A 54 -55.04 -4.23 -9.14
C TYR A 54 -54.35 -3.38 -8.08
N TYR A 55 -53.07 -3.58 -7.83
CA TYR A 55 -52.33 -2.84 -6.81
C TYR A 55 -51.05 -2.22 -7.33
N LYS A 56 -50.87 -0.96 -6.95
CA LYS A 56 -49.59 -0.27 -7.08
C LYS A 56 -48.88 -0.21 -5.73
N SER A 57 -47.71 -0.82 -5.61
CA SER A 57 -46.82 -0.62 -4.47
C SER A 57 -46.03 0.69 -4.57
N TYR A 58 -45.66 1.22 -3.40
CA TYR A 58 -44.72 2.32 -3.27
C TYR A 58 -43.57 1.87 -2.40
N GLY A 59 -42.42 1.65 -3.02
CA GLY A 59 -41.20 1.18 -2.37
C GLY A 59 -40.12 1.02 -3.43
N SER A 60 -38.88 1.05 -2.98
CA SER A 60 -37.73 0.68 -3.81
C SER A 60 -36.62 0.17 -2.90
N PRO A 61 -35.67 -0.62 -3.41
CA PRO A 61 -34.47 -0.94 -2.64
C PRO A 61 -33.69 0.33 -2.31
N VAL A 62 -33.06 0.34 -1.14
CA VAL A 62 -32.14 1.40 -0.72
C VAL A 62 -30.89 0.72 -0.22
N ILE A 63 -29.86 0.66 -1.08
CA ILE A 63 -28.62 -0.02 -0.73
C ILE A 63 -27.72 0.95 0.04
N GLN A 64 -27.22 0.49 1.19
CA GLN A 64 -26.23 1.18 2.00
C GLN A 64 -24.99 0.31 2.11
N ALA A 65 -23.82 0.93 2.23
CA ALA A 65 -22.55 0.23 2.36
C ALA A 65 -21.73 0.77 3.53
N SER A 66 -20.99 -0.13 4.18
CA SER A 66 -20.05 0.21 5.25
C SER A 66 -18.89 -0.78 5.30
N ILE A 67 -17.71 -0.32 5.69
CA ILE A 67 -16.54 -1.21 5.89
C ILE A 67 -16.74 -2.05 7.15
N THR A 68 -16.31 -3.30 7.08
CA THR A 68 -16.21 -4.21 8.22
C THR A 68 -14.76 -4.31 8.67
N GLY A 69 -14.46 -3.84 9.88
CA GLY A 69 -13.10 -3.85 10.44
C GLY A 69 -12.49 -2.46 10.55
N ASP A 70 -11.17 -2.39 10.54
CA ASP A 70 -10.42 -1.14 10.59
C ASP A 70 -10.28 -0.53 9.19
N PRO A 71 -10.80 0.69 8.94
CA PRO A 71 -10.66 1.37 7.66
C PRO A 71 -9.32 2.11 7.52
N GLU A 72 -8.43 2.07 8.52
CA GLU A 72 -7.10 2.68 8.46
C GLU A 72 -6.08 1.72 7.82
N LEU A 73 -5.41 2.20 6.75
CA LEU A 73 -4.43 1.46 5.96
C LEU A 73 -3.02 2.06 6.09
N GLU A 74 -2.00 1.23 5.95
CA GLU A 74 -0.60 1.66 5.94
C GLU A 74 -0.07 1.91 4.52
N ARG A 75 0.93 2.77 4.39
CA ARG A 75 1.53 3.08 3.07
C ARG A 75 2.35 1.90 2.57
N GLY A 76 2.08 1.43 1.35
CA GLY A 76 2.75 0.27 0.77
C GLY A 76 2.09 -1.07 1.12
N GLU A 77 1.01 -1.06 1.90
CA GLU A 77 0.25 -2.24 2.26
C GLU A 77 -0.64 -2.73 1.10
N THR A 78 -0.85 -4.05 1.05
CA THR A 78 -1.95 -4.68 0.31
C THR A 78 -2.93 -5.23 1.34
N ALA A 79 -4.17 -4.75 1.31
CA ALA A 79 -5.19 -5.05 2.30
C ALA A 79 -6.47 -5.60 1.64
N ASP A 80 -7.13 -6.54 2.34
CA ASP A 80 -8.43 -7.06 1.93
C ASP A 80 -9.55 -6.26 2.61
N LEU A 81 -10.15 -5.35 1.84
CA LEU A 81 -11.27 -4.52 2.28
C LEU A 81 -12.58 -5.30 2.20
N LYS A 82 -13.21 -5.50 3.36
CA LYS A 82 -14.52 -6.16 3.47
C LYS A 82 -15.61 -5.10 3.59
N ILE A 83 -16.47 -4.99 2.57
CA ILE A 83 -17.57 -4.03 2.54
C ILE A 83 -18.88 -4.78 2.74
N LYS A 84 -19.63 -4.39 3.76
CA LYS A 84 -20.98 -4.90 3.99
C LYS A 84 -21.97 -4.00 3.28
N ILE A 85 -22.81 -4.59 2.43
CA ILE A 85 -23.98 -3.92 1.86
C ILE A 85 -25.25 -4.37 2.57
N ALA A 86 -26.20 -3.47 2.76
CA ALA A 86 -27.48 -3.73 3.39
C ALA A 86 -28.60 -3.08 2.59
N ASN A 87 -29.71 -3.78 2.43
CA ASN A 87 -30.91 -3.20 1.82
C ASN A 87 -31.82 -2.65 2.91
N ALA A 88 -31.86 -1.32 3.01
CA ALA A 88 -32.70 -0.56 3.94
C ALA A 88 -34.00 -0.07 3.29
N GLY A 89 -34.33 -0.55 2.08
CA GLY A 89 -35.59 -0.24 1.41
C GLY A 89 -36.78 -0.66 2.25
N ALA A 90 -37.91 0.03 2.12
CA ALA A 90 -39.13 -0.33 2.82
C ALA A 90 -40.35 0.00 1.97
N VAL A 91 -41.36 -0.87 2.05
CA VAL A 91 -42.64 -0.63 1.37
C VAL A 91 -43.38 0.45 2.15
N SER A 92 -43.57 1.59 1.52
CA SER A 92 -44.25 2.76 2.06
C SER A 92 -45.78 2.62 2.02
N GLY A 93 -46.30 1.77 1.14
CA GLY A 93 -47.72 1.44 1.10
C GLY A 93 -48.16 0.84 -0.21
N PHE A 94 -49.47 0.58 -0.31
CA PHE A 94 -50.12 0.03 -1.49
C PHE A 94 -51.34 0.88 -1.84
N LYS A 95 -51.61 1.03 -3.12
CA LYS A 95 -52.83 1.69 -3.63
C LYS A 95 -53.60 0.72 -4.51
N ARG A 96 -54.83 0.39 -4.09
CA ARG A 96 -55.78 -0.30 -4.95
C ARG A 96 -56.13 0.59 -6.15
N LEU A 97 -55.99 0.04 -7.35
CA LEU A 97 -56.39 0.65 -8.60
C LEU A 97 -57.84 0.26 -8.92
N ASN A 98 -58.54 1.12 -9.65
CA ASN A 98 -59.88 0.82 -10.13
C ASN A 98 -59.77 -0.09 -11.35
N ALA A 99 -59.61 -1.38 -11.09
CA ALA A 99 -59.50 -2.44 -12.09
C ALA A 99 -60.73 -3.35 -11.99
N ASN A 100 -61.27 -3.73 -13.16
CA ASN A 100 -62.31 -4.74 -13.26
C ASN A 100 -62.01 -5.65 -14.45
N GLN A 101 -61.75 -6.92 -14.17
CA GLN A 101 -61.55 -7.93 -15.18
C GLN A 101 -62.91 -8.45 -15.67
N LYS A 102 -63.09 -8.44 -16.99
CA LYS A 102 -64.33 -8.94 -17.59
C LYS A 102 -64.49 -10.43 -17.29
N ARG A 103 -65.73 -10.85 -17.00
CA ARG A 103 -66.17 -12.26 -16.90
C ARG A 103 -65.66 -13.02 -15.67
N ILE A 104 -65.22 -12.33 -14.62
CA ILE A 104 -65.02 -12.93 -13.29
C ILE A 104 -65.99 -12.30 -12.28
N ASN A 105 -66.31 -13.03 -11.21
CA ASN A 105 -67.14 -12.49 -10.13
C ASN A 105 -66.27 -11.71 -9.13
N ASP A 106 -66.88 -10.74 -8.45
CA ASP A 106 -66.19 -9.83 -7.53
C ASP A 106 -65.43 -10.55 -6.41
N SER A 107 -65.93 -11.71 -5.96
CA SER A 107 -65.27 -12.48 -4.89
C SER A 107 -63.98 -13.15 -5.34
N ILE A 108 -63.91 -13.64 -6.58
CA ILE A 108 -62.70 -14.24 -7.17
C ILE A 108 -61.72 -13.13 -7.53
N GLU A 109 -62.21 -12.02 -8.07
CA GLU A 109 -61.41 -10.84 -8.39
C GLU A 109 -60.69 -10.29 -7.16
N GLU A 110 -61.38 -10.24 -6.01
CA GLU A 110 -60.76 -9.78 -4.78
C GLU A 110 -59.64 -10.72 -4.30
N THR A 111 -59.79 -12.04 -4.47
CA THR A 111 -58.72 -13.00 -4.17
C THR A 111 -57.51 -12.77 -5.06
N ILE A 112 -57.71 -12.64 -6.37
CA ILE A 112 -56.65 -12.37 -7.35
C ILE A 112 -55.91 -11.07 -7.00
N ALA A 113 -56.66 -10.02 -6.67
CA ALA A 113 -56.07 -8.74 -6.31
C ALA A 113 -55.24 -8.81 -5.01
N LEU A 114 -55.67 -9.60 -4.02
CA LEU A 114 -54.90 -9.83 -2.79
C LEU A 114 -53.63 -10.65 -3.04
N GLU A 115 -53.68 -11.62 -3.97
CA GLU A 115 -52.51 -12.38 -4.38
C GLU A 115 -51.50 -11.49 -5.13
N GLU A 116 -51.95 -10.67 -6.08
CA GLU A 116 -51.10 -9.68 -6.75
C GLU A 116 -50.50 -8.66 -5.77
N MET A 117 -51.26 -8.19 -4.78
CA MET A 117 -50.72 -7.34 -3.70
C MET A 117 -49.59 -8.04 -2.93
N GLY A 118 -49.64 -9.37 -2.81
CA GLY A 118 -48.58 -10.20 -2.25
C GLY A 118 -47.29 -10.11 -3.07
N GLU A 119 -47.40 -10.28 -4.38
CA GLU A 119 -46.28 -10.17 -5.33
C GLU A 119 -45.68 -8.75 -5.39
N GLU A 120 -46.53 -7.72 -5.28
CA GLU A 120 -46.14 -6.31 -5.22
C GLU A 120 -45.22 -5.97 -4.03
N LYS A 121 -45.16 -6.83 -3.00
CA LYS A 121 -44.24 -6.64 -1.86
C LYS A 121 -42.76 -6.80 -2.24
N GLU A 122 -42.45 -7.48 -3.34
CA GLU A 122 -41.06 -7.66 -3.79
C GLU A 122 -40.44 -6.37 -4.37
N CYS A 123 -41.18 -5.25 -4.44
CA CYS A 123 -40.69 -4.00 -5.02
C CYS A 123 -39.47 -3.39 -4.29
N THR A 124 -39.21 -3.82 -3.05
CA THR A 124 -38.04 -3.39 -2.28
C THR A 124 -36.88 -4.36 -2.32
N THR A 125 -37.03 -5.53 -2.95
CA THR A 125 -35.95 -6.50 -3.10
C THR A 125 -35.07 -6.13 -4.29
N ALA A 126 -33.75 -6.07 -4.06
CA ALA A 126 -32.78 -5.86 -5.12
C ALA A 126 -32.30 -7.22 -5.65
N LYS A 127 -32.33 -7.39 -6.97
CA LYS A 127 -31.89 -8.59 -7.69
C LYS A 127 -30.71 -8.25 -8.60
N ASP A 128 -29.85 -9.23 -8.84
CA ASP A 128 -28.66 -9.14 -9.69
C ASP A 128 -27.81 -7.91 -9.37
N ILE A 129 -27.41 -7.79 -8.11
CA ILE A 129 -26.60 -6.67 -7.64
C ILE A 129 -25.18 -6.87 -8.14
N GLU A 130 -24.70 -5.92 -8.93
CA GLU A 130 -23.33 -5.85 -9.43
C GLU A 130 -22.61 -4.68 -8.76
N ALA A 131 -21.45 -4.95 -8.17
CA ALA A 131 -20.69 -3.95 -7.42
C ALA A 131 -19.21 -4.02 -7.77
N VAL A 132 -18.65 -2.90 -8.24
CA VAL A 132 -17.23 -2.78 -8.64
C VAL A 132 -16.62 -1.60 -7.89
N LEU A 133 -15.61 -1.86 -7.07
CA LEU A 133 -14.96 -0.81 -6.28
C LEU A 133 -13.98 -0.02 -7.17
N GLN A 134 -14.01 1.29 -7.02
CA GLN A 134 -13.22 2.23 -7.81
C GLN A 134 -12.50 3.22 -6.89
N SER A 135 -11.26 3.53 -7.25
CA SER A 135 -10.48 4.60 -6.62
C SER A 135 -10.35 5.75 -7.62
N GLU A 136 -10.63 6.97 -7.18
CA GLU A 136 -10.39 8.18 -7.98
C GLU A 136 -8.94 8.68 -7.86
N THR A 137 -8.15 8.07 -6.97
CA THR A 137 -6.77 8.49 -6.71
C THR A 137 -5.77 7.53 -7.31
N LYS A 138 -4.62 8.07 -7.71
CA LYS A 138 -3.47 7.26 -8.15
C LYS A 138 -2.75 6.52 -7.01
N TYR A 139 -3.15 6.79 -5.76
CA TYR A 139 -2.45 6.32 -4.56
C TYR A 139 -3.03 5.01 -4.02
N ILE A 140 -4.28 4.71 -4.37
CA ILE A 140 -4.96 3.49 -3.98
C ILE A 140 -5.36 2.79 -5.27
N GLU A 141 -4.80 1.61 -5.49
CA GLU A 141 -5.13 0.73 -6.60
C GLU A 141 -6.08 -0.36 -6.09
N VAL A 142 -7.17 -0.60 -6.81
CA VAL A 142 -8.06 -1.75 -6.55
C VAL A 142 -7.66 -2.85 -7.52
N GLU A 143 -7.33 -4.03 -7.00
CA GLU A 143 -6.91 -5.14 -7.86
C GLU A 143 -8.06 -5.60 -8.76
N SER A 144 -7.84 -5.65 -10.07
CA SER A 144 -8.88 -6.04 -11.03
C SER A 144 -9.37 -7.48 -10.82
N THR A 145 -8.49 -8.36 -10.34
CA THR A 145 -8.82 -9.77 -10.08
C THR A 145 -9.75 -9.84 -8.87
N GLY A 146 -11.01 -10.21 -9.08
CA GLY A 146 -12.00 -10.27 -8.01
C GLY A 146 -12.64 -8.93 -7.64
N ASN A 147 -12.39 -7.84 -8.39
CA ASN A 147 -13.09 -6.57 -8.16
C ASN A 147 -14.57 -6.64 -8.57
N TYR A 148 -14.93 -7.53 -9.49
CA TYR A 148 -16.34 -7.74 -9.80
C TYR A 148 -16.98 -8.62 -8.72
N GLN A 149 -17.89 -8.03 -7.95
CA GLN A 149 -18.67 -8.73 -6.94
C GLN A 149 -20.14 -8.76 -7.36
N ASN A 150 -20.79 -9.91 -7.17
CA ASN A 150 -22.19 -10.11 -7.50
C ASN A 150 -22.95 -10.69 -6.30
N VAL A 151 -24.16 -10.19 -6.09
CA VAL A 151 -25.11 -10.72 -5.11
C VAL A 151 -26.43 -10.94 -5.84
N GLU A 152 -26.85 -12.20 -5.94
CA GLU A 152 -28.05 -12.61 -6.69
C GLU A 152 -29.31 -11.88 -6.20
N GLU A 153 -29.50 -11.82 -4.88
CA GLU A 153 -30.68 -11.20 -4.29
C GLU A 153 -30.35 -10.63 -2.91
N LEU A 154 -30.93 -9.46 -2.61
CA LEU A 154 -30.85 -8.83 -1.30
C LEU A 154 -32.22 -8.28 -0.90
N GLU A 155 -32.93 -9.08 -0.13
CA GLU A 155 -34.19 -8.69 0.50
C GLU A 155 -34.01 -7.52 1.48
N THR A 156 -35.10 -6.82 1.73
CA THR A 156 -35.16 -5.78 2.76
C THR A 156 -34.72 -6.31 4.13
N GLY A 157 -33.87 -5.55 4.82
CA GLY A 157 -33.32 -5.90 6.14
C GLY A 157 -32.15 -6.89 6.12
N HIS A 158 -31.86 -7.50 4.97
CA HIS A 158 -30.73 -8.42 4.82
C HIS A 158 -29.44 -7.69 4.44
N MET A 159 -28.33 -8.40 4.61
CA MET A 159 -26.99 -7.87 4.38
C MET A 159 -26.13 -8.89 3.63
N ALA A 160 -25.27 -8.40 2.75
CA ALA A 160 -24.27 -9.20 2.04
C ALA A 160 -22.87 -8.63 2.28
N LEU A 161 -21.85 -9.47 2.15
CA LEU A 161 -20.45 -9.10 2.34
C LEU A 161 -19.71 -9.18 0.99
N LEU A 162 -19.08 -8.08 0.62
CA LEU A 162 -18.26 -7.94 -0.57
C LEU A 162 -16.78 -7.86 -0.14
N SER A 163 -15.88 -8.47 -0.91
CA SER A 163 -14.45 -8.47 -0.60
C SER A 163 -13.65 -7.90 -1.77
N TYR A 164 -12.76 -6.96 -1.47
CA TYR A 164 -11.93 -6.27 -2.46
C TYR A 164 -10.49 -6.21 -1.96
N THR A 165 -9.53 -6.51 -2.83
CA THR A 165 -8.11 -6.33 -2.50
C THR A 165 -7.66 -4.95 -3.00
N VAL A 166 -7.14 -4.13 -2.09
CA VAL A 166 -6.65 -2.79 -2.37
C VAL A 166 -5.16 -2.69 -2.04
N LYS A 167 -4.43 -1.90 -2.83
CA LYS A 167 -3.01 -1.66 -2.66
C LYS A 167 -2.75 -0.17 -2.52
N VAL A 168 -2.08 0.21 -1.44
CA VAL A 168 -1.74 1.59 -1.14
C VAL A 168 -0.31 1.87 -1.59
N ASP A 169 -0.10 2.98 -2.32
CA ASP A 169 1.23 3.41 -2.73
C ASP A 169 2.09 3.81 -1.50
N GLY A 170 3.38 3.47 -1.52
CA GLY A 170 4.31 3.77 -0.41
C GLY A 170 4.53 5.28 -0.17
N ASN A 171 4.19 6.12 -1.16
CA ASN A 171 4.27 7.58 -1.11
C ASN A 171 2.88 8.24 -1.08
N ALA A 172 1.80 7.47 -0.90
CA ALA A 172 0.44 7.99 -0.73
C ALA A 172 0.39 8.98 0.43
N PRO A 173 -0.08 10.23 0.27
CA PRO A 173 -0.24 11.17 1.38
C PRO A 173 -1.13 10.59 2.48
N ALA A 174 -0.84 10.91 3.75
CA ALA A 174 -1.73 10.51 4.84
C ALA A 174 -3.03 11.33 4.79
N GLY A 175 -4.10 10.76 5.34
CA GLY A 175 -5.38 11.43 5.44
C GLY A 175 -6.55 10.55 5.01
N ASN A 176 -7.70 11.17 4.83
CA ASN A 176 -8.94 10.48 4.48
C ASN A 176 -9.11 10.42 2.97
N TYR A 177 -9.53 9.26 2.49
CA TYR A 177 -9.82 8.97 1.09
C TYR A 177 -11.22 8.40 0.98
N GLU A 178 -11.87 8.65 -0.16
CA GLU A 178 -13.17 8.06 -0.48
C GLU A 178 -12.99 7.15 -1.69
N LEU A 179 -13.29 5.86 -1.51
CA LEU A 179 -13.48 4.95 -2.63
C LEU A 179 -14.94 4.99 -3.08
N LEU A 180 -15.17 4.82 -4.37
CA LEU A 180 -16.50 4.80 -4.95
C LEU A 180 -16.90 3.37 -5.25
N LEU A 181 -18.08 2.98 -4.80
CA LEU A 181 -18.69 1.71 -5.08
C LEU A 181 -19.97 1.93 -5.90
N PRO A 182 -19.87 2.08 -7.24
CA PRO A 182 -21.01 1.92 -8.13
C PRO A 182 -21.66 0.56 -7.93
N VAL A 183 -22.94 0.59 -7.57
CA VAL A 183 -23.80 -0.58 -7.43
C VAL A 183 -24.92 -0.46 -8.45
N THR A 184 -25.06 -1.47 -9.30
CA THR A 184 -26.17 -1.60 -10.24
C THR A 184 -27.02 -2.79 -9.84
N TYR A 185 -28.33 -2.64 -9.83
CA TYR A 185 -29.25 -3.71 -9.48
C TYR A 185 -30.57 -3.55 -10.22
N GLN A 186 -31.32 -4.64 -10.30
CA GLN A 186 -32.68 -4.66 -10.78
C GLN A 186 -33.66 -4.76 -9.61
N TYR A 187 -34.85 -4.20 -9.78
CA TYR A 187 -35.95 -4.38 -8.84
C TYR A 187 -37.27 -4.41 -9.58
N GLN A 188 -38.25 -5.08 -8.97
CA GLN A 188 -39.58 -5.18 -9.52
C GLN A 188 -40.30 -3.84 -9.36
N ALA A 189 -40.54 -3.16 -10.46
CA ALA A 189 -41.22 -1.87 -10.48
C ALA A 189 -42.74 -2.01 -10.52
N ASN A 190 -43.26 -3.12 -11.05
CA ASN A 190 -44.69 -3.44 -11.10
C ASN A 190 -44.91 -4.94 -11.31
N VAL A 191 -46.06 -5.42 -10.88
CA VAL A 191 -46.63 -6.74 -11.17
C VAL A 191 -48.03 -6.55 -11.69
N ARG A 192 -48.46 -7.41 -12.61
CA ARG A 192 -49.82 -7.44 -13.12
C ARG A 192 -50.29 -8.87 -13.25
N THR A 193 -51.52 -9.15 -12.84
CA THR A 193 -52.13 -10.47 -13.08
C THR A 193 -52.35 -10.68 -14.58
N VAL A 194 -51.97 -11.85 -15.07
CA VAL A 194 -52.27 -12.30 -16.42
C VAL A 194 -53.71 -12.79 -16.50
N THR A 195 -54.46 -12.29 -17.48
CA THR A 195 -55.88 -12.64 -17.65
C THR A 195 -56.06 -13.90 -18.49
N ALA A 196 -57.25 -14.51 -18.39
CA ALA A 196 -57.62 -15.66 -19.24
C ALA A 196 -57.58 -15.35 -20.75
N ASP A 197 -57.62 -14.08 -21.15
CA ASP A 197 -57.49 -13.69 -22.56
C ASP A 197 -56.07 -13.98 -23.10
N ALA A 198 -55.05 -14.06 -22.23
CA ALA A 198 -53.69 -14.49 -22.59
C ALA A 198 -53.59 -15.97 -22.95
N ILE A 199 -54.46 -16.82 -22.39
CA ILE A 199 -54.52 -18.26 -22.71
C ILE A 199 -54.83 -18.47 -24.20
N ASN A 200 -55.63 -17.58 -24.79
CA ASN A 200 -55.93 -17.62 -26.23
C ASN A 200 -54.71 -17.36 -27.13
N LEU A 201 -53.60 -16.86 -26.56
CA LEU A 201 -52.31 -16.70 -27.24
C LEU A 201 -51.40 -17.93 -27.08
N GLY A 202 -51.88 -19.01 -26.45
CA GLY A 202 -51.07 -20.20 -26.15
C GLY A 202 -50.09 -20.00 -25.00
N ILE A 203 -50.22 -18.91 -24.23
CA ILE A 203 -49.45 -18.68 -23.01
C ILE A 203 -50.16 -19.42 -21.88
N THR A 204 -49.61 -20.57 -21.52
CA THR A 204 -49.99 -21.33 -20.32
C THR A 204 -48.84 -21.23 -19.33
N ASP A 205 -49.12 -21.19 -18.02
CA ASP A 205 -48.11 -21.20 -16.94
C ASP A 205 -47.42 -19.85 -16.60
N VAL A 206 -48.06 -18.71 -16.94
CA VAL A 206 -47.62 -17.39 -16.45
C VAL A 206 -48.79 -16.69 -15.75
N ASP A 207 -48.73 -16.62 -14.42
CA ASP A 207 -49.78 -15.98 -13.60
C ASP A 207 -49.59 -14.46 -13.50
N TYR A 208 -48.34 -13.98 -13.64
CA TYR A 208 -47.98 -12.59 -13.44
C TYR A 208 -47.03 -12.06 -14.53
N ALA A 209 -47.33 -10.87 -15.04
CA ALA A 209 -46.41 -10.06 -15.82
C ALA A 209 -45.66 -9.10 -14.90
N ARG A 210 -44.33 -9.24 -14.82
CA ARG A 210 -43.47 -8.42 -13.96
C ARG A 210 -42.69 -7.41 -14.80
N GLU A 211 -42.70 -6.15 -14.37
CA GLU A 211 -41.87 -5.08 -14.94
C GLU A 211 -40.67 -4.86 -14.03
N TYR A 212 -39.45 -5.06 -14.56
CA TYR A 212 -38.21 -4.79 -13.85
C TYR A 212 -37.59 -3.47 -14.30
N LYS A 213 -36.98 -2.75 -13.36
CA LYS A 213 -36.18 -1.56 -13.64
C LYS A 213 -34.78 -1.72 -13.08
N THR A 214 -33.81 -1.28 -13.87
CA THR A 214 -32.41 -1.17 -13.43
C THR A 214 -32.19 0.18 -12.76
N LYS A 215 -31.53 0.17 -11.61
CA LYS A 215 -31.06 1.37 -10.92
C LYS A 215 -29.57 1.24 -10.66
N THR A 216 -28.85 2.34 -10.87
CA THR A 216 -27.43 2.46 -10.52
C THR A 216 -27.28 3.58 -9.50
N GLU A 217 -26.57 3.29 -8.42
CA GLU A 217 -26.21 4.28 -7.40
C GLU A 217 -24.74 4.12 -7.00
N THR A 218 -24.08 5.22 -6.65
CA THR A 218 -22.67 5.19 -6.24
C THR A 218 -22.58 5.42 -4.74
N LEU A 219 -22.11 4.41 -4.03
CA LEU A 219 -21.91 4.44 -2.59
C LEU A 219 -20.48 4.90 -2.29
N LYS A 220 -20.32 5.71 -1.24
CA LYS A 220 -19.02 6.23 -0.81
C LYS A 220 -18.46 5.38 0.32
N ILE A 221 -17.22 4.95 0.17
CA ILE A 221 -16.54 4.05 1.09
C ILE A 221 -15.33 4.80 1.68
N PRO A 222 -15.46 5.38 2.89
CA PRO A 222 -14.39 6.16 3.49
C PRO A 222 -13.30 5.25 4.04
N ILE A 223 -12.04 5.51 3.67
CA ILE A 223 -10.85 4.88 4.24
C ILE A 223 -9.86 5.96 4.69
N SER A 224 -8.92 5.62 5.57
CA SER A 224 -7.83 6.52 5.96
C SER A 224 -6.49 5.88 5.71
N ILE A 225 -5.51 6.70 5.30
CA ILE A 225 -4.11 6.29 5.24
C ILE A 225 -3.41 6.86 6.47
N LYS A 226 -2.81 5.97 7.24
CA LYS A 226 -2.16 6.28 8.50
C LYS A 226 -1.07 7.35 8.35
N SER A 227 -1.03 8.24 9.33
CA SER A 227 -0.06 9.34 9.39
C SER A 227 1.10 8.96 10.30
N GLU A 228 2.27 8.68 9.71
CA GLU A 228 3.48 8.35 10.45
C GLU A 228 4.70 9.14 9.94
N PRO A 229 5.59 9.58 10.84
CA PRO A 229 6.84 10.21 10.43
C PRO A 229 7.74 9.20 9.72
N LYS A 230 8.55 9.69 8.78
CA LYS A 230 9.60 8.90 8.12
C LYS A 230 10.90 9.66 8.25
N PHE A 231 11.97 8.95 8.60
CA PHE A 231 13.26 9.56 8.82
C PHE A 231 14.26 9.15 7.77
N GLU A 232 15.11 10.09 7.40
CA GLU A 232 16.26 9.86 6.54
C GLU A 232 17.50 10.51 7.15
N VAL A 233 18.66 9.87 6.98
CA VAL A 233 19.94 10.45 7.37
C VAL A 233 20.41 11.37 6.25
N THR A 234 20.44 12.69 6.49
CA THR A 234 20.82 13.68 5.47
C THR A 234 22.28 14.09 5.55
N ASN A 235 22.91 13.99 6.71
CA ASN A 235 24.31 14.34 6.91
C ASN A 235 24.97 13.49 8.00
N VAL A 236 26.20 13.04 7.74
CA VAL A 236 27.07 12.40 8.72
C VAL A 236 28.41 13.13 8.71
N SER A 237 28.81 13.66 9.87
CA SER A 237 30.09 14.36 10.03
C SER A 237 30.87 13.83 11.24
N GLY A 238 32.19 13.93 11.17
CA GLY A 238 33.10 13.29 12.12
C GLY A 238 34.04 12.34 11.40
N ASN A 239 35.22 12.11 11.98
CA ASN A 239 36.20 11.18 11.45
C ASN A 239 36.59 10.23 12.56
N LEU A 240 36.41 8.93 12.36
CA LEU A 240 36.95 7.93 13.26
C LEU A 240 38.44 7.73 12.96
N VAL A 241 39.22 7.50 14.00
CA VAL A 241 40.65 7.17 13.91
C VAL A 241 40.88 5.93 14.76
N GLN A 242 41.67 4.98 14.25
CA GLN A 242 42.04 3.77 15.00
C GLN A 242 42.53 4.12 16.42
N GLY A 243 42.08 3.36 17.41
CA GLY A 243 42.48 3.53 18.81
C GLY A 243 41.93 4.76 19.53
N GLU A 244 41.22 5.66 18.83
CA GLU A 244 40.70 6.90 19.40
C GLU A 244 39.18 6.86 19.60
N SER A 245 38.71 7.62 20.58
CA SER A 245 37.30 7.99 20.74
C SER A 245 37.03 9.31 20.02
N LYS A 246 36.04 9.34 19.13
CA LYS A 246 35.68 10.53 18.34
C LYS A 246 34.17 10.72 18.32
N VAL A 247 33.76 11.99 18.32
CA VAL A 247 32.36 12.35 18.16
C VAL A 247 31.98 12.30 16.68
N VAL A 248 30.90 11.60 16.38
CA VAL A 248 30.22 11.56 15.09
C VAL A 248 28.86 12.21 15.24
N ASN A 249 28.57 13.19 14.39
CA ASN A 249 27.28 13.86 14.30
C ASN A 249 26.47 13.27 13.15
N VAL A 250 25.26 12.81 13.45
CA VAL A 250 24.31 12.29 12.47
C VAL A 250 23.07 13.17 12.45
N THR A 251 22.71 13.69 11.28
CA THR A 251 21.54 14.54 11.08
C THR A 251 20.42 13.73 10.46
N TYR A 252 19.26 13.74 11.12
CA TYR A 252 18.05 13.05 10.72
C TYR A 252 17.02 14.06 10.30
N LYS A 253 16.39 13.82 9.15
CA LYS A 253 15.29 14.63 8.63
C LYS A 253 14.00 13.83 8.69
N ASN A 254 12.93 14.44 9.19
CA ASN A 254 11.59 13.89 9.01
C ASN A 254 11.07 14.29 7.62
N THR A 255 10.85 13.31 6.75
CA THR A 255 10.46 13.53 5.34
C THR A 255 8.95 13.45 5.11
N ARG A 256 8.15 13.21 6.15
CA ARG A 256 6.68 13.10 6.09
C ARG A 256 5.97 14.19 6.90
N GLU A 257 4.65 14.14 6.89
CA GLU A 257 3.74 15.20 7.35
C GLU A 257 3.42 15.15 8.84
N THR A 258 3.83 14.10 9.55
CA THR A 258 3.54 13.88 10.97
C THR A 258 4.70 14.32 11.85
N VAL A 259 4.44 15.02 12.95
CA VAL A 259 5.47 15.33 13.96
C VAL A 259 5.85 14.06 14.71
N ALA A 260 7.15 13.82 14.87
CA ALA A 260 7.65 12.81 15.80
C ALA A 260 7.88 13.43 17.17
N LYS A 261 7.11 13.02 18.17
CA LYS A 261 7.20 13.59 19.53
C LYS A 261 8.26 12.88 20.36
N ASP A 262 9.00 13.67 21.15
CA ASP A 262 10.07 13.23 22.05
C ASP A 262 11.00 12.16 21.45
N ALA A 263 11.55 12.48 20.27
CA ALA A 263 12.37 11.55 19.52
C ALA A 263 13.74 11.30 20.19
N PHE A 264 14.20 10.04 20.13
CA PHE A 264 15.53 9.61 20.52
C PHE A 264 16.20 8.87 19.36
N ALA A 265 17.39 9.33 18.96
CA ALA A 265 18.23 8.59 18.04
C ALA A 265 18.98 7.50 18.78
N ARG A 266 18.85 6.27 18.30
CA ARG A 266 19.58 5.09 18.76
C ARG A 266 20.53 4.64 17.66
N MET A 267 21.77 4.32 18.02
CA MET A 267 22.79 3.80 17.11
C MET A 267 23.24 2.42 17.57
N ILE A 268 23.21 1.46 16.65
CA ILE A 268 23.60 0.07 16.89
C ILE A 268 25.01 -0.09 16.35
N VAL A 269 25.98 -0.04 17.28
CA VAL A 269 27.41 -0.14 16.98
C VAL A 269 27.93 -1.49 17.46
N MET A 270 28.73 -2.16 16.63
CA MET A 270 29.34 -3.46 16.93
C MET A 270 30.84 -3.43 16.67
N SER A 271 31.58 -4.35 17.30
CA SER A 271 33.03 -4.51 17.11
C SER A 271 33.40 -4.54 15.62
N PRO A 272 34.47 -3.84 15.20
CA PRO A 272 35.52 -3.20 16.01
C PRO A 272 35.24 -1.74 16.38
N LEU A 273 33.97 -1.31 16.33
CA LEU A 273 33.52 -0.03 16.85
C LEU A 273 32.76 -0.25 18.17
N SER A 274 32.80 0.74 19.05
CA SER A 274 32.04 0.72 20.30
C SER A 274 31.58 2.12 20.68
N THR A 275 30.52 2.20 21.50
CA THR A 275 30.03 3.46 22.07
C THR A 275 29.50 3.20 23.48
N GLU A 276 29.81 4.09 24.42
CA GLU A 276 29.26 4.00 25.77
C GLU A 276 27.81 4.49 25.83
N LYS A 277 27.44 5.43 24.94
CA LYS A 277 26.11 6.03 24.88
C LYS A 277 25.55 5.94 23.47
N SER A 278 24.83 4.86 23.23
CA SER A 278 24.18 4.56 21.94
C SER A 278 22.88 5.31 21.71
N THR A 279 22.39 6.13 22.66
CA THR A 279 21.10 6.82 22.56
C THR A 279 21.22 8.30 22.91
N VAL A 280 20.64 9.16 22.06
CA VAL A 280 20.67 10.62 22.18
C VAL A 280 19.25 11.17 21.98
N ARG A 281 18.82 12.08 22.87
CA ARG A 281 17.52 12.76 22.75
C ARG A 281 17.59 13.86 21.70
N LEU A 282 16.64 13.88 20.78
CA LEU A 282 16.47 14.90 19.74
C LEU A 282 15.31 15.86 20.06
N GLY A 283 14.36 15.44 20.90
CA GLY A 283 13.12 16.18 21.15
C GLY A 283 12.15 16.00 20.00
N ASP A 284 11.25 16.96 19.80
CA ASP A 284 10.28 16.87 18.70
C ASP A 284 10.95 17.12 17.34
N ILE A 285 10.53 16.36 16.32
CA ILE A 285 10.98 16.52 14.93
C ILE A 285 9.76 16.72 14.03
N GLY A 286 9.52 17.95 13.66
CA GLY A 286 8.40 18.33 12.78
C GLY A 286 8.61 17.93 11.31
N PRO A 287 7.56 18.07 10.48
CA PRO A 287 7.64 17.81 9.05
C PRO A 287 8.72 18.62 8.35
N GLY A 288 9.63 17.94 7.64
CA GLY A 288 10.75 18.56 6.96
C GLY A 288 11.88 19.05 7.87
N GLU A 289 11.74 18.97 9.19
CA GLU A 289 12.73 19.42 10.17
C GLU A 289 13.92 18.45 10.25
N GLU A 290 15.11 19.01 10.49
CA GLU A 290 16.33 18.25 10.73
C GLU A 290 16.81 18.40 12.18
N LYS A 291 17.22 17.29 12.80
CA LYS A 291 17.87 17.28 14.11
C LYS A 291 19.16 16.45 14.07
N THR A 292 20.17 16.91 14.78
CA THR A 292 21.48 16.25 14.82
C THR A 292 21.72 15.58 16.17
N ALA A 293 22.07 14.29 16.15
CA ALA A 293 22.56 13.55 17.30
C ALA A 293 24.09 13.44 17.27
N SER A 294 24.73 13.64 18.41
CA SER A 294 26.18 13.47 18.59
C SER A 294 26.47 12.17 19.34
N PHE A 295 27.13 11.22 18.68
CA PHE A 295 27.53 9.94 19.26
C PHE A 295 29.04 9.92 19.46
N GLU A 296 29.50 9.56 20.66
CA GLU A 296 30.91 9.28 20.90
C GLU A 296 31.20 7.82 20.55
N ILE A 297 32.06 7.62 19.55
CA ILE A 297 32.37 6.30 19.00
C ILE A 297 33.88 6.07 19.11
N LYS A 298 34.24 4.93 19.69
CA LYS A 298 35.60 4.44 19.77
C LYS A 298 35.83 3.39 18.71
N ALA A 299 36.96 3.51 18.00
CA ALA A 299 37.44 2.48 17.10
C ALA A 299 38.61 1.72 17.72
N ASP A 300 38.63 0.39 17.59
CA ASP A 300 39.74 -0.41 18.08
C ASP A 300 41.04 -0.08 17.31
N GLN A 301 42.20 -0.29 17.96
CA GLN A 301 43.51 0.03 17.37
C GLN A 301 43.83 -0.83 16.14
N ASP A 302 43.32 -2.06 16.12
CA ASP A 302 43.48 -3.08 15.07
C ASP A 302 42.31 -3.10 14.08
N ALA A 303 41.34 -2.19 14.21
CA ALA A 303 40.21 -2.07 13.31
C ALA A 303 40.66 -1.79 11.88
N ASN A 304 40.23 -2.59 10.90
CA ASN A 304 40.58 -2.38 9.50
C ASN A 304 40.12 -1.02 8.97
N VAL A 305 41.00 -0.28 8.30
CA VAL A 305 40.68 1.03 7.69
C VAL A 305 39.70 0.84 6.55
N LYS A 306 38.43 1.15 6.79
CA LYS A 306 37.34 1.10 5.81
C LYS A 306 36.16 1.97 6.24
N LYS A 307 35.12 2.00 5.41
CA LYS A 307 33.82 2.56 5.76
C LYS A 307 33.00 1.51 6.50
N TYR A 308 32.58 1.81 7.73
CA TYR A 308 31.72 0.97 8.54
C TYR A 308 30.28 1.46 8.42
N GLY A 309 29.38 0.61 7.93
CA GLY A 309 27.95 0.86 7.99
C GLY A 309 27.41 0.46 9.37
N VAL A 310 26.85 1.40 10.12
CA VAL A 310 26.14 1.15 11.38
C VAL A 310 24.66 1.45 11.21
N ASN A 311 23.83 0.72 11.92
CA ASN A 311 22.38 0.94 11.87
C ASN A 311 21.97 1.99 12.89
N SER A 312 21.00 2.83 12.54
CA SER A 312 20.42 3.80 13.43
C SER A 312 18.90 3.84 13.29
N GLU A 313 18.21 4.05 14.40
CA GLU A 313 16.75 4.08 14.51
C GLU A 313 16.33 5.30 15.31
N ILE A 314 15.16 5.84 15.00
CA ILE A 314 14.50 6.86 15.83
C ILE A 314 13.39 6.19 16.62
N LYS A 315 13.47 6.28 17.95
CA LYS A 315 12.35 6.00 18.85
C LYS A 315 11.55 7.28 19.04
N TYR A 316 10.23 7.24 18.93
CA TYR A 316 9.35 8.40 19.12
C TYR A 316 8.00 7.98 19.70
N PHE A 317 7.20 8.95 20.16
CA PHE A 317 5.79 8.74 20.46
C PHE A 317 4.91 9.15 19.28
N ASP A 318 3.97 8.29 18.92
CA ASP A 318 2.94 8.62 17.93
C ASP A 318 1.85 9.54 18.52
N ASN A 319 0.80 9.78 17.74
CA ASN A 319 -0.29 10.67 18.16
C ASN A 319 -1.11 10.10 19.32
N ASP A 320 -1.15 8.77 19.47
CA ASP A 320 -1.87 8.07 20.53
C ASP A 320 -1.05 7.94 21.81
N GLY A 321 0.23 8.33 21.74
CA GLY A 321 1.17 8.28 22.87
C GLY A 321 1.90 6.94 22.98
N ASP A 322 1.74 6.07 21.99
CA ASP A 322 2.43 4.80 21.92
C ASP A 322 3.86 4.97 21.44
N THR A 323 4.75 4.15 21.98
CA THR A 323 6.15 4.12 21.56
C THR A 323 6.29 3.39 20.23
N LYS A 324 6.84 4.08 19.23
CA LYS A 324 7.18 3.51 17.91
C LYS A 324 8.68 3.63 17.62
N PHE A 325 9.15 2.80 16.70
CA PHE A 325 10.50 2.82 16.16
C PHE A 325 10.43 3.03 14.65
N SER A 326 11.33 3.86 14.12
CA SER A 326 11.48 4.01 12.69
C SER A 326 12.04 2.73 12.05
N GLU A 327 11.92 2.66 10.72
CA GLU A 327 12.78 1.78 9.93
C GLU A 327 14.27 2.03 10.25
N SER A 328 15.09 1.00 10.07
CA SER A 328 16.53 1.07 10.32
C SER A 328 17.22 1.84 9.19
N MET A 329 17.92 2.92 9.53
CA MET A 329 18.70 3.74 8.61
C MET A 329 20.18 3.37 8.68
N LYS A 330 20.86 3.32 7.53
CA LYS A 330 22.31 3.09 7.49
C LYS A 330 23.08 4.39 7.65
N VAL A 331 24.01 4.42 8.59
CA VAL A 331 24.96 5.50 8.84
C VAL A 331 26.36 5.01 8.49
N ASP A 332 27.09 5.81 7.75
CA ASP A 332 28.26 5.37 7.02
C ASP A 332 29.50 6.07 7.59
N LEU A 333 30.31 5.34 8.35
CA LEU A 333 31.40 5.88 9.18
C LEU A 333 32.78 5.57 8.59
N PRO A 334 33.48 6.54 7.99
CA PRO A 334 34.85 6.33 7.51
C PRO A 334 35.83 6.25 8.69
N LEU A 335 36.57 5.16 8.78
CA LEU A 335 37.69 4.98 9.70
C LEU A 335 39.01 5.31 9.02
N LYS A 336 39.85 6.12 9.66
CA LYS A 336 41.23 6.44 9.22
C LYS A 336 42.26 5.72 10.09
N ALA A 337 43.43 5.48 9.53
CA ALA A 337 44.57 4.98 10.28
C ALA A 337 45.05 6.03 11.30
N THR A 338 45.53 5.59 12.46
CA THR A 338 46.28 6.47 13.36
C THR A 338 47.59 6.88 12.68
N GLU A 339 47.90 8.17 12.64
CA GLU A 339 49.22 8.63 12.21
C GLU A 339 50.26 8.26 13.28
N GLN A 340 51.15 7.31 12.96
CA GLN A 340 52.28 6.99 13.84
C GLN A 340 53.29 8.14 13.81
N LYS A 341 53.23 9.03 14.80
CA LYS A 341 54.29 10.00 15.04
C LYS A 341 55.48 9.29 15.68
N PHE A 342 56.38 8.76 14.87
CA PHE A 342 57.68 8.34 15.38
C PHE A 342 58.39 9.56 15.97
N SER A 343 58.77 9.48 17.25
CA SER A 343 59.55 10.53 17.90
C SER A 343 60.92 10.60 17.23
N ILE A 344 61.14 11.62 16.39
CA ILE A 344 62.43 11.87 15.74
C ILE A 344 63.53 11.99 16.80
N THR A 345 63.22 12.59 17.95
CA THR A 345 64.11 12.67 19.11
C THR A 345 64.44 11.29 19.68
N GLY A 346 63.43 10.40 19.79
CA GLY A 346 63.64 9.02 20.23
C GLY A 346 64.51 8.23 19.27
N ILE A 347 64.28 8.35 17.96
CA ILE A 347 65.11 7.73 16.93
C ILE A 347 66.54 8.29 16.97
N ALA A 348 66.69 9.61 17.13
CA ALA A 348 68.00 10.26 17.21
C ALA A 348 68.80 9.80 18.43
N ILE A 349 68.17 9.68 19.61
CA ILE A 349 68.82 9.15 20.82
C ILE A 349 69.25 7.69 20.61
N LEU A 350 68.40 6.87 20.00
CA LEU A 350 68.70 5.47 19.72
C LEU A 350 69.88 5.34 18.74
N LEU A 351 69.95 6.18 17.71
CA LEU A 351 71.09 6.26 16.80
C LEU A 351 72.38 6.70 17.49
N ILE A 352 72.32 7.69 18.40
CA ILE A 352 73.49 8.12 19.18
C ILE A 352 74.02 6.97 20.05
N ILE A 353 73.12 6.21 20.69
CA ILE A 353 73.50 5.05 21.51
C ILE A 353 74.18 3.97 20.66
N VAL A 354 73.63 3.67 19.48
CA VAL A 354 74.22 2.69 18.56
C VAL A 354 75.60 3.13 18.08
N ILE A 355 75.78 4.41 17.75
CA ILE A 355 77.07 4.97 17.34
C ILE A 355 78.08 4.90 18.49
N ALA A 356 77.68 5.25 19.71
CA ALA A 356 78.54 5.18 20.89
C ALA A 356 79.00 3.73 21.18
N LEU A 357 78.07 2.77 21.10
CA LEU A 357 78.38 1.35 21.24
C LEU A 357 79.32 0.84 20.15
N TYR A 358 79.09 1.24 18.90
CA TYR A 358 79.99 0.90 17.79
C TYR A 358 81.41 1.43 18.03
N GLN A 359 81.54 2.68 18.49
CA GLN A 359 82.85 3.27 18.80
C GLN A 359 83.56 2.48 19.92
N ILE A 360 82.86 2.13 21.01
CA ILE A 360 83.42 1.32 22.11
C ILE A 360 83.91 -0.05 21.61
N VAL A 361 83.10 -0.74 20.81
CA VAL A 361 83.47 -2.06 20.25
C VAL A 361 84.63 -1.94 19.27
N SER A 362 84.64 -0.93 18.41
CA SER A 362 85.73 -0.72 17.43
C SER A 362 87.08 -0.46 18.11
N VAL A 363 87.07 0.29 19.22
CA VAL A 363 88.26 0.56 20.03
C VAL A 363 88.73 -0.71 20.74
N HIS A 364 87.81 -1.52 21.29
CA HIS A 364 88.16 -2.82 21.89
C HIS A 364 88.75 -3.77 20.85
N ARG A 365 88.18 -3.82 19.64
CA ARG A 365 88.66 -4.68 18.55
C ARG A 365 90.05 -4.26 18.06
N LYS A 366 90.32 -2.94 17.96
CA LYS A 366 91.66 -2.41 17.65
C LYS A 366 92.68 -2.70 18.75
N ARG A 367 92.28 -2.69 20.03
CA ARG A 367 93.15 -3.09 21.14
C ARG A 367 93.54 -4.56 21.07
N ASN A 368 92.58 -5.47 20.86
CA ASN A 368 92.88 -6.90 20.74
C ASN A 368 93.74 -7.23 19.49
N GLN A 369 93.60 -6.49 18.38
CA GLN A 369 94.48 -6.67 17.21
C GLN A 369 95.90 -6.13 17.41
N ASN A 370 96.12 -5.20 18.34
CA ASN A 370 97.46 -4.75 18.70
C ASN A 370 98.14 -5.73 19.67
N ASP A 371 97.39 -6.39 20.54
CA ASP A 371 97.96 -7.40 21.45
C ASP A 371 98.36 -8.70 20.71
N GLU A 372 97.69 -9.08 19.61
CA GLU A 372 98.10 -10.22 18.75
C GLU A 372 99.35 -9.93 17.89
N ASN A 373 99.66 -8.68 17.59
CA ASN A 373 100.86 -8.32 16.79
C ASN A 373 102.11 -8.05 17.64
N VAL A 374 102.00 -8.06 18.97
CA VAL A 374 103.14 -7.82 19.89
C VAL A 374 103.68 -9.12 20.50
N SER A 375 102.98 -10.26 20.39
CA SER A 375 103.47 -11.55 20.94
C SER A 375 104.10 -12.50 19.89
N GLY A 376 104.40 -12.01 18.69
CA GLY A 376 104.86 -12.84 17.57
C GLY A 376 106.35 -12.73 17.23
N ASP A 377 107.13 -11.92 17.93
CA ASP A 377 108.55 -11.71 17.62
C ASP A 377 109.35 -11.58 18.93
N GLU A 378 109.72 -12.73 19.50
CA GLU A 378 110.89 -12.92 20.36
C GLU A 378 111.03 -14.42 20.66
N ASN A 379 111.87 -15.12 19.90
CA ASN A 379 113.03 -15.88 20.40
C ASN A 379 113.67 -16.72 19.29
N GLU A 380 114.99 -16.52 19.14
CA GLU A 380 115.97 -17.40 18.47
C GLU A 380 115.93 -18.85 18.97
#